data_AF-A0A6J6SA91-F1
#
_entry.id   AF-A0A6J6SA91-F1
#
_cell.length_a   1.000
_cell.length_b   1.000
_cell.length_c   1.000
_cell.angle_alpha   90.00
_cell.angle_beta   90.00
_cell.angle_gamma   90.00
#
_symmetry.space_group_name_H-M   'P 1'
#
loop_
_entity.id
_entity.type
_entity.pdbx_description
1 polymer ?
#
loop_
_entity_poly.entity_id
_entity_poly.type
_entity_poly.pdbx_seq_one_letter_code
_entity_poly.pdbx_strand_id
1 'polypeptide(L)'
;MASPPRRRLSGLDQPRKRGVSLRDAYDPERFGRVSEKVARYIGSWAFIAWMTAVVLSWVLWNTLAPEDLRPDFFPFIFLTLLLSLQASYAAPLILLAQNRQTDRDRVQYQEDRQRTERLLADGDYLARELASIRLALGEVATRDYVRSELRDLVEDLAARMDAIEAQRRETGDDRPA
;
A
#
# COMPACT_ATOMS: atom_id res chain seq x y z
N MET A 1 39.24 10.81 57.47
CA MET A 1 38.23 11.42 56.59
C MET A 1 38.95 12.13 55.45
N ALA A 2 39.08 11.49 54.29
CA ALA A 2 39.37 12.08 52.97
C ALA A 2 39.60 10.94 51.96
N SER A 3 38.57 10.61 51.17
CA SER A 3 38.71 9.76 49.98
C SER A 3 39.05 10.64 48.78
N PRO A 4 40.01 10.28 47.91
CA PRO A 4 40.30 11.07 46.72
C PRO A 4 39.20 10.90 45.65
N PRO A 5 38.97 11.91 44.80
CA PRO A 5 37.85 11.94 43.88
C PRO A 5 38.08 10.99 42.70
N ARG A 6 37.08 10.14 42.41
CA ARG A 6 37.05 9.29 41.22
C ARG A 6 36.89 10.19 39.98
N ARG A 7 37.95 10.35 39.19
CA ARG A 7 37.87 10.91 37.82
C ARG A 7 37.03 9.96 36.97
N ARG A 8 35.78 10.36 36.67
CA ARG A 8 34.97 9.73 35.62
C ARG A 8 35.61 10.10 34.28
N LEU A 9 36.24 9.12 33.63
CA LEU A 9 36.69 9.25 32.26
C LEU A 9 35.44 9.36 31.38
N SER A 10 35.21 10.56 30.87
CA SER A 10 34.17 10.87 29.90
C SER A 10 34.32 9.95 28.68
N GLY A 11 33.22 9.28 28.31
CA GLY A 11 33.16 8.39 27.16
C GLY A 11 33.61 9.11 25.89
N LEU A 12 34.71 8.63 25.32
CA LEU A 12 35.25 9.05 24.01
C LEU A 12 34.67 8.20 22.87
N ASP A 13 33.47 7.64 23.07
CA ASP A 13 32.89 6.64 22.16
C ASP A 13 31.60 7.13 21.48
N GLN A 14 31.55 8.42 21.15
CA GLN A 14 30.56 8.95 20.22
C GLN A 14 31.27 9.59 19.03
N PRO A 15 31.27 8.94 17.84
CA PRO A 15 31.75 9.58 16.64
C PRO A 15 30.84 10.78 16.35
N ARG A 16 31.41 11.97 16.52
CA ARG A 16 30.79 13.25 16.20
C ARG A 16 30.55 13.28 14.69
N LYS A 17 29.35 12.90 14.25
CA LYS A 17 28.90 13.04 12.87
C LYS A 17 28.79 14.53 12.52
N ARG A 18 29.91 15.13 12.12
CA ARG A 18 29.94 16.45 11.50
C ARG A 18 29.51 16.30 10.05
N GLY A 19 28.24 15.99 9.85
CA GLY A 19 27.60 16.14 8.55
C GLY A 19 27.40 17.63 8.33
N VAL A 20 28.17 18.22 7.43
CA VAL A 20 27.79 19.49 6.81
C VAL A 20 26.52 19.17 6.03
N SER A 21 25.35 19.40 6.64
CA SER A 21 24.08 19.22 5.96
C SER A 21 23.89 20.38 5.00
N LEU A 22 24.50 20.29 3.82
CA LEU A 22 24.09 21.02 2.61
C LEU A 22 22.75 20.46 2.10
N ARG A 23 21.78 20.31 3.00
CA ARG A 23 20.36 20.28 2.62
C ARG A 23 19.90 21.72 2.65
N ASP A 24 20.50 22.54 1.78
CA ASP A 24 19.83 23.74 1.33
C ASP A 24 18.45 23.30 0.84
N ALA A 25 17.44 24.07 1.24
CA ALA A 25 16.03 23.75 1.15
C ALA A 25 15.58 23.35 -0.28
N TYR A 26 15.77 22.08 -0.64
CA TYR A 26 15.11 21.47 -1.77
C TYR A 26 13.67 21.22 -1.36
N ASP A 27 12.80 22.21 -1.61
CA ASP A 27 11.38 22.19 -1.28
C ASP A 27 10.66 21.15 -2.16
N PRO A 28 10.43 19.92 -1.65
CA PRO A 28 9.99 18.79 -2.45
C PRO A 28 8.55 18.97 -2.96
N GLU A 29 7.78 19.87 -2.34
CA GLU A 29 6.39 20.17 -2.69
C GLU A 29 6.28 21.06 -3.93
N ARG A 30 7.23 21.98 -4.14
CA ARG A 30 7.29 22.81 -5.35
C ARG A 30 7.74 21.99 -6.56
N PHE A 31 8.76 21.16 -6.39
CA PHE A 31 9.22 20.25 -7.43
C PHE A 31 8.19 19.17 -7.75
N GLY A 32 7.48 18.63 -6.76
CA GLY A 32 6.43 17.63 -6.96
C GLY A 32 5.33 18.09 -7.92
N ARG A 33 4.84 19.33 -7.75
CA ARG A 33 3.79 19.91 -8.60
C ARG A 33 4.28 20.23 -10.02
N VAL A 34 5.54 20.65 -10.17
CA VAL A 34 6.14 20.89 -11.50
C VAL A 34 6.36 19.56 -12.23
N SER A 35 6.90 18.55 -11.55
CA SER A 35 7.12 17.22 -12.13
C SER A 35 5.83 16.56 -12.60
N GLU A 36 4.73 16.71 -11.85
CA GLU A 36 3.45 16.11 -12.24
C GLU A 36 2.87 16.74 -13.52
N LYS A 37 3.02 18.07 -13.67
CA LYS A 37 2.63 18.77 -14.90
C LYS A 37 3.49 18.34 -16.09
N VAL A 38 4.81 18.23 -15.89
CA VAL A 38 5.75 17.80 -16.94
C VAL A 38 5.48 16.35 -17.35
N ALA A 39 5.23 15.44 -16.40
CA ALA A 39 4.91 14.05 -16.69
C ALA A 39 3.62 13.92 -17.51
N ARG A 40 2.56 14.65 -17.14
CA ARG A 40 1.32 14.70 -17.92
C ARG A 40 1.51 15.30 -19.31
N TYR A 41 2.42 16.26 -19.45
CA TYR A 41 2.70 16.90 -20.73
C TYR A 41 3.46 15.98 -21.69
N ILE A 42 4.52 15.31 -21.23
CA ILE A 42 5.34 14.40 -22.05
C ILE A 42 4.55 13.13 -22.45
N GLY A 43 3.64 12.64 -21.59
CA GLY A 43 2.81 11.47 -21.87
C GLY A 43 1.56 11.75 -22.72
N SER A 44 1.34 13.00 -23.16
CA SER A 44 0.14 13.38 -23.92
C SER A 44 0.36 13.30 -25.43
N TRP A 45 -0.64 12.80 -26.16
CA TRP A 45 -0.69 12.84 -27.63
C TRP A 45 -0.56 14.26 -28.20
N ALA A 46 -0.94 15.28 -27.42
CA ALA A 46 -0.81 16.68 -27.82
C ALA A 46 0.65 17.13 -27.97
N PHE A 47 1.58 16.58 -27.18
CA PHE A 47 3.01 16.91 -27.28
C PHE A 47 3.60 16.44 -28.61
N ILE A 48 3.27 15.22 -29.01
CA ILE A 48 3.71 14.63 -30.29
C ILE A 48 3.15 15.44 -31.46
N ALA A 49 1.86 15.81 -31.41
CA ALA A 49 1.23 16.65 -32.43
C ALA A 49 1.90 18.02 -32.55
N TRP A 50 2.18 18.69 -31.43
CA TRP A 50 2.87 19.97 -31.40
C TRP A 50 4.30 19.88 -31.98
N MET A 51 5.09 18.90 -31.54
CA MET A 51 6.45 18.69 -32.05
C MET A 51 6.46 18.43 -33.56
N THR A 52 5.50 17.65 -34.05
CA THR A 52 5.34 17.38 -35.48
C THR A 52 4.99 18.66 -36.25
N ALA A 53 4.09 19.48 -35.71
CA ALA A 53 3.72 20.76 -36.32
C ALA A 53 4.90 21.74 -36.40
N VAL A 54 5.76 21.79 -35.37
CA VAL A 54 6.98 22.62 -35.38
C VAL A 54 7.95 22.15 -36.46
N VAL A 55 8.21 20.85 -36.55
CA VAL A 55 9.09 20.28 -37.59
C VAL A 55 8.53 20.56 -38.99
N LEU A 56 7.23 20.33 -39.20
CA LEU A 56 6.58 20.61 -40.48
C LEU A 56 6.62 22.10 -40.84
N SER A 57 6.38 22.98 -39.87
CA SER A 57 6.43 24.43 -40.07
C SER A 57 7.84 24.88 -40.44
N TRP A 58 8.89 24.29 -39.85
CA TRP A 58 10.27 24.56 -40.21
C TRP A 58 10.60 24.12 -41.64
N VAL A 59 10.23 22.89 -42.01
CA VAL A 59 10.43 22.36 -43.36
C VAL A 59 9.68 23.21 -44.39
N LEU A 60 8.44 23.60 -44.08
CA LEU A 60 7.59 24.39 -44.96
C LEU A 60 8.15 25.81 -45.14
N TRP A 61 8.59 26.45 -44.06
CA TRP A 61 9.27 27.75 -44.11
C TRP A 61 10.52 27.68 -44.99
N ASN A 62 11.32 26.64 -44.86
CA ASN A 62 12.54 26.47 -45.63
C ASN A 62 12.28 26.20 -47.12
N THR A 63 11.21 25.45 -47.42
CA THR A 63 10.84 25.08 -48.80
C THR A 63 10.18 26.24 -49.55
N LEU A 64 9.34 27.03 -48.87
CA LEU A 64 8.60 28.15 -49.48
C LEU A 64 9.39 29.47 -49.50
N ALA A 65 10.48 29.57 -48.73
CA ALA A 65 11.32 30.76 -48.72
C ALA A 65 12.08 30.97 -50.04
N PRO A 66 12.24 32.22 -50.53
CA PRO A 66 13.12 32.56 -51.65
C PRO A 66 14.57 32.14 -51.37
N GLU A 67 15.33 31.76 -52.40
CA GLU A 67 16.70 31.21 -52.27
C GLU A 67 17.65 32.10 -51.48
N ASP A 68 17.46 33.42 -51.51
CA ASP A 68 18.27 34.40 -50.77
C ASP A 68 18.00 34.42 -49.25
N LEU A 69 16.90 33.83 -48.80
CA LEU A 69 16.43 33.80 -47.40
C LEU A 69 16.26 32.38 -46.86
N ARG A 70 16.88 31.37 -47.49
CA ARG A 70 16.89 29.98 -47.00
C ARG A 70 18.04 29.81 -46.00
N PRO A 71 17.79 29.84 -44.67
CA PRO A 71 18.86 29.62 -43.70
C PRO A 71 19.42 28.19 -43.71
N ASP A 72 18.73 27.20 -44.30
CA ASP A 72 19.11 25.78 -44.18
C ASP A 72 18.78 24.96 -45.45
N PHE A 73 19.69 24.88 -46.43
CA PHE A 73 19.50 24.09 -47.65
C PHE A 73 19.48 22.58 -47.37
N PHE A 74 18.89 21.79 -48.29
CA PHE A 74 18.88 20.32 -48.20
C PHE A 74 20.33 19.82 -47.99
N PRO A 75 20.63 19.06 -46.91
CA PRO A 75 19.74 18.18 -46.12
C PRO A 75 19.29 18.69 -44.73
N PHE A 76 19.03 19.99 -44.54
CA PHE A 76 18.55 20.58 -43.27
C PHE A 76 19.48 20.31 -42.07
N ILE A 77 20.71 20.82 -42.16
CA ILE A 77 21.77 20.58 -41.16
C ILE A 77 21.40 21.23 -39.83
N PHE A 78 20.80 22.43 -39.82
CA PHE A 78 20.40 23.07 -38.57
C PHE A 78 19.29 22.31 -37.85
N LEU A 79 18.29 21.83 -38.60
CA LEU A 79 17.23 21.00 -38.02
C LEU A 79 17.81 19.72 -37.40
N THR A 80 18.74 19.08 -38.12
CA THR A 80 19.40 17.84 -37.66
C THR A 80 20.24 18.09 -36.40
N LEU A 81 21.03 19.17 -36.37
CA LEU A 81 21.80 19.57 -35.20
C LEU A 81 20.89 19.85 -34.01
N LEU A 82 19.79 20.59 -34.22
CA LEU A 82 18.84 20.91 -33.16
C LEU A 82 18.17 19.65 -32.59
N LEU A 83 17.75 18.72 -33.44
CA LEU A 83 17.18 17.44 -33.01
C LEU A 83 18.19 16.56 -32.27
N SER A 84 19.45 16.54 -32.72
CA SER A 84 20.52 15.80 -32.03
C SER A 84 20.80 16.37 -30.62
N LEU A 85 20.84 17.70 -30.49
CA LEU A 85 20.96 18.38 -29.22
C LEU A 85 19.73 18.11 -28.35
N GLN A 86 18.54 18.09 -28.97
CA GLN A 86 17.27 17.83 -28.28
C GLN A 86 17.27 16.47 -27.57
N ALA A 87 17.67 15.43 -28.28
CA ALA A 87 17.83 14.10 -27.71
C ALA A 87 18.89 14.08 -26.60
N SER A 88 20.02 14.78 -26.79
CA SER A 88 21.13 14.82 -25.83
C SER A 88 20.74 15.46 -24.50
N TYR A 89 20.00 16.57 -24.49
CA TYR A 89 19.57 17.21 -23.24
C TYR A 89 18.37 16.49 -22.61
N ALA A 90 17.57 15.76 -23.38
CA ALA A 90 16.44 14.99 -22.86
C ALA A 90 16.92 13.88 -21.92
N ALA A 91 18.00 13.17 -22.26
CA ALA A 91 18.55 12.08 -21.45
C ALA A 91 18.83 12.46 -19.98
N PRO A 92 19.61 13.52 -19.65
CA PRO A 92 19.87 13.91 -18.27
C PRO A 92 18.61 14.42 -17.54
N LEU A 93 17.69 15.10 -18.23
CA LEU A 93 16.42 15.51 -17.63
C LEU A 93 15.55 14.30 -17.26
N ILE A 94 15.50 13.30 -18.15
CA ILE A 94 14.81 12.03 -17.89
C ILE A 94 15.46 11.30 -16.72
N LEU A 95 16.80 11.24 -16.65
CA LEU A 95 17.52 10.62 -15.53
C LEU A 95 17.22 11.31 -14.19
N LEU A 96 17.14 12.64 -14.16
CA LEU A 96 16.74 13.39 -12.96
C LEU A 96 15.28 13.11 -12.57
N ALA A 97 14.38 13.00 -13.54
CA ALA A 97 13.00 12.64 -13.30
C ALA A 97 12.85 11.20 -12.76
N GLN A 98 13.66 10.27 -13.30
CA GLN A 98 13.69 8.86 -12.92
C GLN A 98 14.29 8.64 -11.54
N ASN A 99 15.41 9.28 -11.19
CA ASN A 99 16.01 9.15 -9.84
C ASN A 99 15.00 9.45 -8.73
N ARG A 100 14.15 10.44 -8.94
CA ARG A 100 13.10 10.82 -7.98
C ARG A 100 11.91 9.84 -7.96
N GLN A 101 11.58 9.20 -9.08
CA GLN A 101 10.60 8.11 -9.10
C GLN A 101 11.12 6.93 -8.29
N THR A 102 12.37 6.52 -8.53
CA THR A 102 13.04 5.44 -7.80
C THR A 102 13.09 5.70 -6.29
N ASP A 103 13.34 6.93 -5.86
CA ASP A 103 13.35 7.29 -4.44
C ASP A 103 11.96 7.14 -3.78
N ARG A 104 10.89 7.56 -4.48
CA ARG A 104 9.50 7.36 -4.00
C ARG A 104 9.14 5.89 -3.98
N ASP A 105 9.46 5.17 -5.04
CA ASP A 105 9.18 3.73 -5.17
C ASP A 105 9.88 2.95 -4.06
N ARG A 106 11.09 3.37 -3.68
CA ARG A 106 11.81 2.79 -2.53
C ARG A 106 11.09 3.01 -1.21
N VAL A 107 10.58 4.21 -0.94
CA VAL A 107 9.81 4.49 0.28
C VAL A 107 8.51 3.69 0.30
N GLN A 108 7.79 3.67 -0.82
CA GLN A 108 6.55 2.91 -0.95
C GLN A 108 6.79 1.41 -0.76
N TYR A 109 7.87 0.86 -1.31
CA TYR A 109 8.27 -0.53 -1.11
C TYR A 109 8.58 -0.86 0.35
N GLN A 110 9.23 0.06 1.08
CA GLN A 110 9.51 -0.12 2.51
C GLN A 110 8.22 -0.11 3.34
N GLU A 111 7.28 0.78 3.05
CA GLU A 111 5.98 0.79 3.71
C GLU A 111 5.19 -0.48 3.43
N ASP A 112 5.15 -0.92 2.17
CA ASP A 112 4.42 -2.11 1.75
C ASP A 112 4.96 -3.38 2.42
N ARG A 113 6.29 -3.47 2.55
CA ARG A 113 6.94 -4.52 3.32
C ARG A 113 6.51 -4.53 4.79
N GLN A 114 6.49 -3.37 5.45
CA GLN A 114 6.03 -3.27 6.84
C GLN A 114 4.55 -3.64 6.97
N ARG A 115 3.71 -3.24 6.00
CA ARG A 115 2.28 -3.62 5.99
C ARG A 115 2.13 -5.13 5.83
N THR A 116 2.89 -5.76 4.94
CA THR A 116 2.88 -7.21 4.74
C THR A 116 3.32 -7.96 5.99
N GLU A 117 4.38 -7.51 6.66
CA GLU A 117 4.83 -8.10 7.94
C GLU A 117 3.73 -8.02 9.02
N ARG A 118 3.00 -6.89 9.11
CA ARG A 118 1.85 -6.75 10.02
C ARG A 118 0.68 -7.66 9.63
N LEU A 119 0.34 -7.73 8.35
CA LEU A 119 -0.73 -8.59 7.85
C LEU A 119 -0.45 -10.07 8.14
N LEU A 120 0.80 -10.50 8.01
CA LEU A 120 1.21 -11.86 8.38
C LEU A 120 1.06 -12.10 9.88
N ALA A 121 1.49 -11.16 10.72
CA ALA A 121 1.34 -11.27 12.18
C ALA A 121 -0.13 -11.30 12.63
N ASP A 122 -0.99 -10.46 12.03
CA ASP A 122 -2.44 -10.46 12.29
C ASP A 122 -3.08 -11.78 11.83
N GLY A 123 -2.65 -12.31 10.68
CA GLY A 123 -3.07 -13.62 10.20
C GLY A 123 -2.71 -14.75 11.18
N ASP A 124 -1.49 -14.77 11.69
CA ASP A 124 -1.04 -15.74 12.70
C ASP A 124 -1.83 -15.61 14.00
N TYR A 125 -2.14 -14.39 14.44
CA TYR A 125 -2.96 -14.14 15.61
C TYR A 125 -4.38 -14.69 15.42
N LEU A 126 -5.02 -14.36 14.30
CA LEU A 126 -6.37 -14.84 13.98
C LEU A 126 -6.41 -16.37 13.85
N ALA A 127 -5.37 -17.00 13.30
CA ALA A 127 -5.28 -18.45 13.20
C ALA A 127 -5.23 -19.11 14.59
N ARG A 128 -4.49 -18.52 15.54
CA ARG A 128 -4.45 -19.00 16.94
C ARG A 128 -5.79 -18.80 17.64
N GLU A 129 -6.43 -17.67 17.43
CA GLU A 129 -7.75 -17.38 18.01
C GLU A 129 -8.83 -18.30 17.42
N LEU A 130 -8.78 -18.57 16.12
CA LEU A 130 -9.68 -19.53 15.49
C LEU A 130 -9.45 -20.94 16.02
N ALA A 131 -8.20 -21.32 16.28
CA ALA A 131 -7.87 -22.61 16.88
C ALA A 131 -8.41 -22.74 18.31
N SER A 132 -8.30 -21.69 19.14
CA SER A 132 -8.84 -21.69 20.50
C SER A 132 -10.37 -21.74 20.50
N ILE A 133 -11.03 -20.97 19.63
CA ILE A 133 -12.49 -21.01 19.42
C ILE A 133 -12.93 -22.41 18.97
N ARG A 134 -12.22 -23.02 18.02
CA ARG A 134 -12.53 -24.37 17.54
C ARG A 134 -12.44 -25.42 18.64
N LEU A 135 -11.43 -25.32 19.52
CA LEU A 135 -11.30 -26.21 20.67
C LEU A 135 -12.45 -26.02 21.66
N ALA A 136 -12.76 -24.77 22.03
CA ALA A 136 -13.87 -24.44 22.92
C ALA A 136 -15.23 -24.90 22.36
N LEU A 137 -15.48 -24.70 21.06
CA LEU A 137 -16.69 -25.22 20.39
C LEU A 137 -16.70 -26.75 20.29
N GLY A 138 -15.54 -27.38 20.10
CA GLY A 138 -15.40 -28.83 20.12
C GLY A 138 -15.84 -29.44 21.46
N GLU A 139 -15.58 -28.75 22.57
CA GLU A 139 -16.02 -29.16 23.91
C GLU A 139 -17.51 -28.89 24.14
N VAL A 140 -18.06 -27.76 23.66
CA VAL A 140 -19.47 -27.36 23.90
C VAL A 140 -20.47 -27.98 22.92
N ALA A 141 -20.02 -28.49 21.77
CA ALA A 141 -20.89 -29.04 20.73
C ALA A 141 -20.57 -30.51 20.38
N THR A 142 -20.29 -31.35 21.37
CA THR A 142 -20.32 -32.79 21.09
C THR A 142 -21.76 -33.19 20.81
N ARG A 143 -22.01 -33.76 19.62
CA ARG A 143 -23.31 -34.34 19.22
C ARG A 143 -23.90 -35.21 20.32
N ASP A 144 -23.04 -35.91 21.06
CA ASP A 144 -23.45 -36.81 22.14
C ASP A 144 -23.91 -36.06 23.39
N TYR A 145 -23.35 -34.90 23.72
CA TYR A 145 -23.83 -34.03 24.81
C TYR A 145 -25.17 -33.38 24.46
N VAL A 146 -25.29 -32.83 23.25
CA VAL A 146 -26.57 -32.27 22.77
C VAL A 146 -27.64 -33.37 22.69
N ARG A 147 -27.25 -34.57 22.27
CA ARG A 147 -28.16 -35.73 22.22
C ARG A 147 -28.54 -36.24 23.62
N SER A 148 -27.63 -36.25 24.58
CA SER A 148 -27.95 -36.65 25.95
C SER A 148 -28.90 -35.65 26.59
N GLU A 149 -28.63 -34.34 26.49
CA GLU A 149 -29.52 -33.34 27.09
C GLU A 149 -30.89 -33.29 26.41
N LEU A 150 -30.95 -33.43 25.08
CA LEU A 150 -32.24 -33.55 24.39
C LEU A 150 -33.02 -34.79 24.85
N ARG A 151 -32.32 -35.90 25.11
CA ARG A 151 -32.96 -37.13 25.57
C ARG A 151 -33.42 -37.02 27.03
N ASP A 152 -32.60 -36.46 27.90
CA ASP A 152 -32.93 -36.23 29.31
C ASP A 152 -34.12 -35.28 29.44
N LEU A 153 -34.19 -34.21 28.64
CA LEU A 153 -35.35 -33.31 28.57
C LEU A 153 -36.61 -34.00 28.05
N VAL A 154 -36.50 -34.87 27.04
CA VAL A 154 -37.64 -35.64 26.52
C VAL A 154 -38.15 -36.63 27.55
N GLU A 155 -37.26 -37.28 28.29
CA GLU A 155 -37.59 -38.26 29.32
C GLU A 155 -38.26 -37.60 30.54
N ASP A 156 -37.79 -36.42 30.96
CA ASP A 156 -38.44 -35.61 32.00
C ASP A 156 -39.85 -35.14 31.57
N LEU A 157 -40.01 -34.68 30.33
CA LEU A 157 -41.32 -34.28 29.81
C LEU A 157 -42.30 -35.47 29.72
N ALA A 158 -41.83 -36.64 29.27
CA ALA A 158 -42.64 -37.85 29.23
C ALA A 158 -43.09 -38.28 30.63
N ALA A 159 -42.18 -38.28 31.61
CA ALA A 159 -42.49 -38.62 33.00
C ALA A 159 -43.55 -37.67 33.60
N ARG A 160 -43.49 -36.38 33.29
CA ARG A 160 -44.51 -35.40 33.73
C ARG A 160 -45.88 -35.68 33.10
N MET A 161 -45.92 -36.05 31.81
CA MET A 161 -47.18 -36.40 31.16
C MET A 161 -47.80 -37.66 31.77
N ASP A 162 -47.00 -38.70 32.03
CA ASP A 162 -47.47 -39.93 32.68
C ASP A 162 -47.99 -39.66 34.10
N ALA A 163 -47.31 -38.79 34.86
CA ALA A 163 -47.78 -38.37 36.19
C ALA A 163 -49.12 -37.62 36.13
N ILE A 164 -49.29 -36.73 35.14
CA ILE A 164 -50.55 -36.02 34.90
C ILE A 164 -51.65 -37.02 34.50
N GLU A 165 -51.36 -38.00 33.66
CA GLU A 165 -52.31 -39.04 33.27
C GLU A 165 -52.70 -39.94 34.44
N ALA A 166 -51.75 -40.34 35.28
CA ALA A 166 -52.00 -41.13 36.49
C ALA A 166 -52.90 -40.36 37.46
N GLN A 167 -52.61 -39.08 37.70
CA GLN A 167 -53.44 -38.21 38.53
C GLN A 167 -54.86 -38.05 37.95
N ARG A 168 -54.98 -38.01 36.62
CA ARG A 168 -56.27 -37.95 35.92
C ARG A 168 -57.06 -39.27 36.01
N ARG A 169 -56.38 -40.42 36.02
CA ARG A 169 -57.03 -41.74 36.23
C ARG A 169 -57.54 -41.89 37.65
N GLU A 170 -56.76 -41.50 38.65
CA GLU A 170 -57.19 -41.51 40.05
C GLU A 170 -58.37 -40.56 40.31
N THR A 171 -58.37 -39.38 39.69
CA THR A 171 -59.47 -38.40 39.83
C THR A 171 -60.72 -38.79 39.01
N GLY A 172 -60.56 -39.64 37.98
CA GLY A 172 -61.64 -40.09 37.10
C GLY A 172 -62.42 -41.30 37.61
N ASP A 173 -61.82 -42.12 38.50
CA ASP A 173 -62.42 -43.32 39.10
C ASP A 173 -63.40 -42.98 40.25
N ASP A 174 -63.41 -41.72 40.71
CA ASP A 174 -64.20 -41.25 41.85
C ASP A 174 -65.52 -40.53 41.45
N ARG A 175 -66.08 -40.85 40.28
CA ARG A 175 -67.45 -40.45 39.91
C ARG A 175 -68.42 -41.64 40.02
N PRO A 176 -69.07 -41.84 41.17
CA PRO A 176 -70.23 -42.70 41.25
C PRO A 176 -71.41 -42.11 40.46
N ALA A 177 -72.25 -43.03 39.96
CA ALA A 177 -73.41 -42.82 39.09
C ALA A 177 -74.46 -41.83 39.62
#